data_AF-A0A3D1VPW2-F1
#
_entry.id   AF-A0A3D1VPW2-F1
#
_cell.length_a   1.000
_cell.length_b   1.000
_cell.length_c   1.000
_cell.angle_alpha   90.00
_cell.angle_beta   90.00
_cell.angle_gamma   90.00
#
_symmetry.space_group_name_H-M   'P 1'
#
loop_
_entity.id
_entity.type
_entity.pdbx_description
1 polymer ?
#
loop_
_entity_poly.entity_id
_entity_poly.type
_entity_poly.pdbx_seq_one_letter_code
_entity_poly.pdbx_strand_id
1 'polypeptide(L)'
;QAIYQEIEKIKSAGISEQELQKVKNQIQADSFRRLDNNYFLMVQLAVADAITGYKEFIEAPSKYEKVTVADIQRVANDYFSKENRNVAIYNRKASAKPVDPELAAFPDQIRSMIASQMNRLSKITDLAQLKTIVGQMEAQAAQVPAEMKGAIDYLRKKIETQIQELSKKENK
;
A
#
# COMPACT_ATOMS: atom_id res chain seq x y z
N GLN A 1 -6.37 7.65 6.67
CA GLN A 1 -6.45 8.80 7.60
C GLN A 1 -7.54 8.63 8.67
N ALA A 2 -8.60 7.84 8.43
CA ALA A 2 -9.66 7.57 9.41
C ALA A 2 -9.17 7.08 10.79
N ILE A 3 -8.15 6.21 10.85
CA ILE A 3 -7.58 5.74 12.12
C ILE A 3 -7.09 6.89 13.00
N TYR A 4 -6.47 7.92 12.42
CA TYR A 4 -5.98 9.06 13.20
C TYR A 4 -7.11 9.91 13.75
N GLN A 5 -8.19 10.07 12.98
CA GLN A 5 -9.38 10.80 13.46
C GLN A 5 -10.01 10.09 14.66
N GLU A 6 -10.06 8.75 14.64
CA GLU A 6 -10.62 7.99 15.75
C GLU A 6 -9.76 8.08 17.02
N ILE A 7 -8.44 8.03 16.87
CA ILE A 7 -7.50 8.25 17.99
C ILE A 7 -7.69 9.65 18.57
N GLU A 8 -7.80 10.69 17.73
CA GLU A 8 -7.99 12.06 18.21
C GLU A 8 -9.35 12.27 18.91
N LYS A 9 -10.40 11.57 18.48
CA LYS A 9 -11.68 11.55 19.21
C LYS A 9 -11.53 10.92 20.59
N ILE A 10 -10.85 9.77 20.69
CA ILE A 10 -10.61 9.12 21.99
C ILE A 10 -9.78 10.03 22.92
N LYS A 11 -8.77 10.71 22.38
CA LYS A 11 -7.93 11.64 23.15
C LYS A 11 -8.72 12.83 23.69
N SER A 12 -9.64 13.38 22.90
CA SER A 12 -10.39 14.59 23.24
C SER A 12 -11.67 14.32 24.03
N ALA A 13 -12.51 13.38 23.57
CA ALA A 13 -13.83 13.10 24.12
C ALA A 13 -13.89 11.82 24.98
N GLY A 14 -12.83 11.01 24.99
CA GLY A 14 -12.83 9.72 25.69
C GLY A 14 -13.67 8.67 24.97
N ILE A 15 -14.04 7.62 25.70
CA ILE A 15 -14.98 6.57 25.27
C ILE A 15 -16.16 6.52 26.24
N SER A 16 -17.25 5.88 25.84
CA SER A 16 -18.36 5.64 26.76
C SER A 16 -18.07 4.47 27.73
N GLU A 17 -18.70 4.51 28.91
CA GLU A 17 -18.66 3.39 29.87
C GLU A 17 -19.24 2.10 29.27
N GLN A 18 -20.22 2.21 28.37
CA GLN A 18 -20.82 1.05 27.69
C GLN A 18 -19.81 0.38 26.73
N GLU A 19 -19.02 1.17 26.00
CA GLU A 19 -17.95 0.64 25.16
C GLU A 19 -16.86 -0.04 25.98
N LEU A 20 -16.45 0.58 27.09
CA LEU A 20 -15.48 -0.03 28.00
C LEU A 20 -16.01 -1.35 28.57
N GLN A 21 -17.26 -1.38 29.04
CA GLN A 21 -17.86 -2.60 29.57
C GLN A 21 -17.97 -3.71 28.51
N LYS A 22 -18.29 -3.34 27.27
CA LYS A 22 -18.32 -4.30 26.15
C LYS A 22 -16.95 -4.95 25.93
N VAL A 23 -15.87 -4.15 25.96
CA VAL A 23 -14.50 -4.67 25.82
C VAL A 23 -14.11 -5.55 27.00
N LYS A 24 -14.44 -5.16 28.25
CA LYS A 24 -14.19 -5.99 29.45
C LYS A 24 -14.87 -7.35 29.33
N ASN A 25 -16.14 -7.38 28.93
CA ASN A 25 -16.88 -8.63 28.72
C ASN A 25 -16.21 -9.52 27.65
N GLN A 26 -15.68 -8.93 26.58
CA GLN A 26 -14.96 -9.67 25.55
C GLN A 26 -13.65 -10.27 26.08
N ILE A 27 -12.87 -9.51 26.84
CA ILE A 27 -11.63 -9.99 27.47
C ILE A 27 -11.90 -11.14 28.43
N GLN A 28 -12.98 -11.06 29.23
CA GLN A 28 -13.40 -12.15 30.11
C GLN A 28 -13.74 -13.41 29.31
N ALA A 29 -14.59 -13.28 28.27
CA ALA A 29 -14.96 -14.41 27.42
C ALA A 29 -13.74 -15.06 26.75
N ASP A 30 -12.80 -14.25 26.24
CA ASP A 30 -11.57 -14.75 25.63
C ASP A 30 -10.66 -15.41 26.67
N SER A 31 -10.65 -14.94 27.92
CA SER A 31 -9.93 -15.60 29.02
C SER A 31 -10.46 -17.00 29.28
N PHE A 32 -11.78 -17.21 29.28
CA PHE A 32 -12.37 -18.54 29.41
C PHE A 32 -12.03 -19.44 28.21
N ARG A 33 -12.13 -18.93 26.99
CA ARG A 33 -11.81 -19.70 25.77
C ARG A 33 -10.34 -20.15 25.75
N ARG A 34 -9.42 -19.35 26.28
CA ARG A 34 -7.99 -19.72 26.38
C ARG A 34 -7.76 -20.95 27.26
N LEU A 35 -8.66 -21.26 28.19
CA LEU A 35 -8.55 -22.42 29.08
C LEU A 35 -9.04 -23.73 28.43
N ASP A 36 -9.72 -23.66 27.28
CA ASP A 36 -10.34 -24.83 26.63
C ASP A 36 -9.31 -25.70 25.89
N ASN A 37 -8.14 -25.16 25.56
CA ASN A 37 -7.08 -25.89 24.87
C ASN A 37 -5.79 -25.90 25.68
N ASN A 38 -5.48 -27.06 26.26
CA ASN A 38 -4.30 -27.27 27.09
C ASN A 38 -2.97 -26.94 26.40
N TYR A 39 -2.86 -27.19 25.09
CA TYR A 39 -1.64 -26.88 24.34
C TYR A 39 -1.43 -25.37 24.20
N PHE A 40 -2.47 -24.63 23.80
CA PHE A 40 -2.38 -23.17 23.71
C PHE A 40 -2.17 -22.52 25.08
N LEU A 41 -2.79 -23.05 26.13
CA LEU A 41 -2.58 -22.60 27.50
C LEU A 41 -1.12 -22.79 27.93
N MET A 42 -0.53 -23.97 27.67
CA MET A 42 0.89 -24.23 27.94
C MET A 42 1.80 -23.23 27.23
N VAL A 43 1.58 -22.96 25.95
CA VAL A 43 2.38 -22.00 25.18
C VAL A 43 2.26 -20.59 25.75
N GLN A 44 1.04 -20.16 26.09
CA GLN A 44 0.81 -18.83 26.66
C GLN A 44 1.46 -18.67 28.04
N LEU A 45 1.38 -19.69 28.89
CA LEU A 45 2.05 -19.70 30.19
C LEU A 45 3.57 -19.64 30.04
N ALA A 46 4.16 -20.42 29.13
CA ALA A 46 5.61 -20.39 28.89
C ALA A 46 6.08 -19.01 28.39
N VAL A 47 5.34 -18.39 27.47
CA VAL A 47 5.65 -17.04 26.97
C VAL A 47 5.48 -15.99 28.07
N ALA A 48 4.39 -16.06 28.84
CA ALA A 48 4.16 -15.11 29.91
C ALA A 48 5.22 -15.23 31.01
N ASP A 49 5.62 -16.45 31.38
CA ASP A 49 6.67 -16.66 32.38
C ASP A 49 8.02 -16.11 31.91
N ALA A 50 8.34 -16.27 30.62
CA ALA A 50 9.57 -15.73 30.05
C ALA A 50 9.62 -14.20 29.96
N ILE A 51 8.48 -13.52 29.78
CA ILE A 51 8.43 -12.05 29.59
C ILE A 51 8.12 -11.31 30.89
N THR A 52 7.09 -11.74 31.62
CA THR A 52 6.53 -11.03 32.78
C THR A 52 6.42 -11.88 34.04
N GLY A 53 6.67 -13.18 33.95
CA GLY A 53 6.40 -14.16 35.01
C GLY A 53 4.97 -14.71 34.97
N TYR A 54 4.81 -16.00 35.32
CA TYR A 54 3.51 -16.69 35.29
C TYR A 54 2.45 -16.04 36.19
N LYS A 55 2.87 -15.37 37.27
CA LYS A 55 1.96 -14.67 38.19
C LYS A 55 1.20 -13.55 37.49
N GLU A 56 1.88 -12.81 36.61
CA GLU A 56 1.23 -11.74 35.84
C GLU A 56 0.12 -12.29 34.95
N PHE A 57 0.33 -13.47 34.35
CA PHE A 57 -0.68 -14.14 33.54
C PHE A 57 -1.96 -14.46 34.34
N ILE A 58 -1.81 -14.87 35.59
CA ILE A 58 -2.93 -15.20 36.49
C ILE A 58 -3.64 -13.93 36.97
N GLU A 59 -2.89 -12.87 37.28
CA GLU A 59 -3.43 -11.63 37.87
C GLU A 59 -3.97 -10.63 36.85
N ALA A 60 -3.51 -10.68 35.59
CA ALA A 60 -3.84 -9.72 34.54
C ALA A 60 -5.36 -9.49 34.34
N PRO A 61 -6.22 -10.52 34.33
CA PRO A 61 -7.67 -10.32 34.19
C PRO A 61 -8.24 -9.36 35.25
N SER A 62 -7.86 -9.53 36.51
CA SER A 62 -8.29 -8.67 37.62
C SER A 62 -7.76 -7.24 37.51
N LYS A 63 -6.62 -7.04 36.84
CA LYS A 63 -6.08 -5.70 36.56
C LYS A 63 -6.85 -5.01 35.44
N TYR A 64 -7.25 -5.76 34.40
CA TYR A 64 -8.07 -5.22 33.31
C TYR A 64 -9.44 -4.71 33.79
N GLU A 65 -10.06 -5.38 34.76
CA GLU A 65 -11.32 -4.93 35.35
C GLU A 65 -11.24 -3.56 36.05
N LYS A 66 -10.05 -3.19 36.55
CA LYS A 66 -9.82 -1.91 37.22
C LYS A 66 -9.59 -0.74 36.27
N VAL A 67 -9.42 -1.01 34.98
CA VAL A 67 -9.20 0.04 33.98
C VAL A 67 -10.44 0.91 33.87
N THR A 68 -10.23 2.23 33.88
CA THR A 68 -11.30 3.24 33.75
C THR A 68 -11.26 3.91 32.38
N VAL A 69 -12.34 4.62 32.02
CA VAL A 69 -12.37 5.46 30.81
C VAL A 69 -11.26 6.52 30.86
N ALA A 70 -11.01 7.09 32.04
CA ALA A 70 -9.96 8.09 32.23
C ALA A 70 -8.56 7.51 31.96
N ASP A 71 -8.30 6.27 32.36
CA ASP A 71 -7.03 5.58 32.06
C ASP A 71 -6.83 5.41 30.56
N ILE A 72 -7.87 5.02 29.83
CA ILE A 72 -7.81 4.87 28.37
C ILE A 72 -7.53 6.21 27.70
N GLN A 73 -8.22 7.27 28.10
CA GLN A 73 -8.01 8.60 27.54
C GLN A 73 -6.61 9.13 27.85
N ARG A 74 -6.11 8.91 29.08
CA ARG A 74 -4.75 9.28 29.47
C ARG A 74 -3.70 8.56 28.61
N VAL A 75 -3.80 7.24 28.49
CA VAL A 75 -2.88 6.42 27.66
C VAL A 75 -2.94 6.84 26.20
N ALA A 76 -4.13 7.16 25.68
CA ALA A 76 -4.27 7.67 24.32
C ALA A 76 -3.49 8.98 24.11
N ASN A 77 -3.49 9.87 25.11
CA ASN A 77 -2.74 11.13 25.09
C ASN A 77 -1.23 10.93 25.28
N ASP A 78 -0.83 10.02 26.16
CA ASP A 78 0.57 9.78 26.51
C ASP A 78 1.36 9.13 25.36
N TYR A 79 0.77 8.14 24.68
CA TYR A 79 1.52 7.28 23.76
C TYR A 79 1.26 7.54 22.27
N PHE A 80 0.08 8.03 21.90
CA PHE A 80 -0.26 8.28 20.49
C PHE A 80 0.05 9.72 20.07
N SER A 81 1.32 10.11 20.21
CA SER A 81 1.88 11.33 19.63
C SER A 81 2.31 11.10 18.18
N LYS A 82 2.52 12.19 17.43
CA LYS A 82 2.96 12.12 16.03
C LYS A 82 4.41 11.63 15.94
N GLU A 83 5.19 11.94 16.96
CA GLU A 83 6.61 11.69 17.14
C GLU A 83 6.88 10.23 17.53
N ASN A 84 5.91 9.58 18.20
CA ASN A 84 5.96 8.17 18.57
C ASN A 84 5.29 7.24 17.52
N ARG A 85 5.20 7.70 16.25
CA ARG A 85 4.47 6.97 15.19
C ARG A 85 5.36 6.59 14.02
N ASN A 86 5.41 5.29 13.74
CA ASN A 86 5.97 4.73 12.50
C ASN A 86 4.85 4.32 11.53
N VAL A 87 4.95 4.72 10.26
CA VAL A 87 3.94 4.42 9.23
C VAL A 87 4.61 3.72 8.05
N ALA A 88 4.18 2.49 7.77
CA ALA A 88 4.58 1.75 6.58
C ALA A 88 3.39 1.65 5.62
N ILE A 89 3.58 2.09 4.37
CA ILE A 89 2.57 2.00 3.31
C ILE A 89 3.06 1.00 2.27
N TYR A 90 2.36 -0.11 2.14
CA TYR A 90 2.61 -1.11 1.11
C TYR A 90 1.65 -0.89 -0.04
N ASN A 91 2.18 -0.43 -1.16
CA ASN A 91 1.42 -0.35 -2.40
C ASN A 91 1.63 -1.64 -3.19
N ARG A 92 0.53 -2.16 -3.76
CA ARG A 92 0.65 -3.24 -4.74
C ARG A 92 1.51 -2.74 -5.91
N LYS A 93 2.41 -3.58 -6.40
CA LYS A 93 3.13 -3.28 -7.65
C LYS A 93 2.09 -3.02 -8.74
N ALA A 94 2.15 -1.84 -9.36
CA ALA A 94 1.30 -1.52 -10.50
C ALA A 94 1.64 -2.50 -11.63
N SER A 95 0.82 -3.53 -11.80
CA SER A 95 0.93 -4.46 -12.93
C SER A 95 0.41 -3.86 -14.24
N ALA A 96 -0.13 -2.64 -14.20
CA ALA A 96 -0.42 -1.83 -15.37
C ALA A 96 0.15 -0.43 -15.15
N LYS A 97 1.06 0.00 -16.04
CA LYS A 97 1.34 1.43 -16.20
C LYS A 97 -0.02 2.11 -16.48
N PRO A 98 -0.30 3.29 -15.90
CA PRO A 98 -1.53 4.02 -16.22
C PRO A 98 -1.69 4.06 -17.74
N VAL A 99 -2.83 3.61 -18.24
CA VAL A 99 -3.17 3.79 -19.65
C VAL A 99 -3.15 5.29 -19.86
N ASP A 100 -2.19 5.74 -20.67
CA ASP A 100 -2.02 7.15 -20.99
C ASP A 100 -3.38 7.71 -21.45
N PRO A 101 -3.84 8.87 -20.96
CA PRO A 101 -5.05 9.51 -21.46
C PRO A 101 -5.07 9.66 -23.00
N GLU A 102 -3.91 9.88 -23.63
CA GLU A 102 -3.78 9.89 -25.10
C GLU A 102 -4.01 8.48 -25.70
N LEU A 103 -3.62 7.41 -25.00
CA LEU A 103 -3.86 6.01 -25.40
C LEU A 103 -5.34 5.58 -25.24
N ALA A 104 -6.07 6.19 -24.29
CA ALA A 104 -7.48 5.94 -24.07
C ALA A 104 -8.37 6.51 -25.20
N ALA A 105 -7.91 7.55 -25.90
CA ALA A 105 -8.63 8.19 -27.00
C ALA A 105 -8.70 7.35 -28.29
N PHE A 106 -7.90 6.29 -28.40
CA PHE A 106 -7.92 5.39 -29.56
C PHE A 106 -8.92 4.23 -29.41
N PRO A 107 -9.48 3.73 -30.52
CA PRO A 107 -10.25 2.48 -30.56
C PRO A 107 -9.49 1.28 -29.99
N ASP A 108 -10.20 0.29 -29.44
CA ASP A 108 -9.60 -0.83 -28.70
C ASP A 108 -8.56 -1.63 -29.51
N GLN A 109 -8.78 -1.80 -30.82
CA GLN A 109 -7.84 -2.48 -31.71
C GLN A 109 -6.52 -1.70 -31.88
N ILE A 110 -6.60 -0.37 -32.05
CA ILE A 110 -5.43 0.51 -32.14
C ILE A 110 -4.72 0.60 -30.78
N ARG A 111 -5.48 0.66 -29.68
CA ARG A 111 -4.95 0.66 -28.31
C ARG A 111 -4.11 -0.59 -28.03
N SER A 112 -4.61 -1.76 -28.44
CA SER A 112 -3.92 -3.04 -28.28
C SER A 112 -2.63 -3.12 -29.11
N MET A 113 -2.68 -2.59 -30.35
CA MET A 113 -1.50 -2.48 -31.22
C MET A 113 -0.42 -1.59 -30.60
N ILE A 114 -0.80 -0.39 -30.14
CA ILE A 114 0.12 0.55 -29.47
C ILE A 114 0.72 -0.07 -28.21
N ALA A 115 -0.08 -0.73 -27.37
CA ALA A 115 0.39 -1.39 -26.16
C ALA A 115 1.43 -2.50 -26.46
N SER A 116 1.18 -3.31 -27.50
CA SER A 116 2.11 -4.35 -27.94
C SER A 116 3.43 -3.78 -28.45
N GLN A 117 3.37 -2.74 -29.31
CA GLN A 117 4.57 -2.06 -29.78
C GLN A 117 5.35 -1.40 -28.64
N MET A 118 4.67 -0.69 -27.73
CA MET A 118 5.29 -0.08 -26.55
C MET A 118 6.00 -1.10 -25.66
N ASN A 119 5.42 -2.30 -25.49
CA ASN A 119 6.07 -3.36 -24.72
C ASN A 119 7.35 -3.84 -25.41
N ARG A 120 7.34 -4.02 -26.73
CA ARG A 120 8.55 -4.36 -27.52
C ARG A 120 9.62 -3.26 -27.40
N LEU A 121 9.23 -2.00 -27.58
CA LEU A 121 10.13 -0.85 -27.52
C LEU A 121 10.71 -0.61 -26.13
N SER A 122 9.93 -0.87 -25.08
CA SER A 122 10.40 -0.73 -23.69
C SER A 122 11.49 -1.73 -23.29
N LYS A 123 11.69 -2.80 -24.08
CA LYS A 123 12.76 -3.78 -23.89
C LYS A 123 14.06 -3.42 -24.63
N ILE A 124 14.00 -2.45 -25.54
CA ILE A 124 15.17 -1.96 -26.28
C ILE A 124 15.81 -0.86 -25.43
N THR A 125 17.01 -1.11 -24.95
CA THR A 125 17.81 -0.16 -24.15
C THR A 125 18.92 0.50 -24.96
N ASP A 126 19.12 0.08 -26.21
CA ASP A 126 20.12 0.62 -27.13
C ASP A 126 19.60 1.91 -27.80
N LEU A 127 20.28 3.03 -27.54
CA LEU A 127 19.96 4.35 -28.09
C LEU A 127 20.08 4.41 -29.62
N ALA A 128 21.05 3.72 -30.22
CA ALA A 128 21.26 3.72 -31.67
C ALA A 128 20.13 2.96 -32.38
N GLN A 129 19.69 1.84 -31.78
CA GLN A 129 18.54 1.09 -32.26
C GLN A 129 17.24 1.89 -32.13
N LEU A 130 17.01 2.57 -31.01
CA LEU A 130 15.83 3.41 -30.82
C LEU A 130 15.76 4.56 -31.83
N LYS A 131 16.89 5.23 -32.12
CA LYS A 131 16.96 6.28 -33.15
C LYS A 131 16.69 5.75 -34.56
N THR A 132 17.22 4.57 -34.89
CA THR A 132 16.96 3.91 -36.17
C THR A 132 15.48 3.59 -36.34
N ILE A 133 14.84 3.08 -35.28
CA ILE A 133 13.41 2.77 -35.28
C ILE A 133 12.57 4.03 -35.50
N VAL A 134 12.91 5.16 -34.85
CA VAL A 134 12.23 6.44 -35.08
C VAL A 134 12.35 6.86 -36.55
N GLY A 135 13.54 6.81 -37.14
CA GLY A 135 13.74 7.18 -38.55
C GLY A 135 12.96 6.28 -39.52
N GLN A 136 12.87 4.98 -39.23
CA GLN A 136 12.05 4.05 -40.00
C GLN A 136 10.55 4.35 -39.85
N MET A 137 10.10 4.67 -38.64
CA MET A 137 8.72 5.07 -38.38
C MET A 137 8.34 6.35 -39.12
N GLU A 138 9.24 7.34 -39.19
CA GLU A 138 9.01 8.58 -39.93
C GLU A 138 8.92 8.35 -41.44
N ALA A 139 9.80 7.50 -41.99
CA ALA A 139 9.75 7.14 -43.41
C ALA A 139 8.45 6.39 -43.76
N GLN A 140 7.97 5.53 -42.86
CA GLN A 140 6.72 4.80 -43.06
C GLN A 140 5.48 5.67 -42.79
N ALA A 141 5.56 6.66 -41.90
CA ALA A 141 4.46 7.57 -41.54
C ALA A 141 3.84 8.28 -42.76
N ALA A 142 4.64 8.50 -43.82
CA ALA A 142 4.18 9.12 -45.07
C ALA A 142 3.25 8.22 -45.91
N GLN A 143 3.27 6.90 -45.70
CA GLN A 143 2.51 5.91 -46.47
C GLN A 143 1.32 5.32 -45.69
N VAL A 144 1.10 5.77 -44.46
CA VAL A 144 0.09 5.17 -43.58
C VAL A 144 -1.28 5.86 -43.74
N PRO A 145 -2.39 5.10 -43.71
CA PRO A 145 -3.74 5.67 -43.67
C PRO A 145 -3.91 6.71 -42.55
N ALA A 146 -4.73 7.74 -42.82
CA ALA A 146 -4.96 8.86 -41.90
C ALA A 146 -5.42 8.43 -40.49
N GLU A 147 -6.12 7.30 -40.41
CA GLU A 147 -6.63 6.68 -39.17
C GLU A 147 -5.52 6.18 -38.23
N MET A 148 -4.37 5.75 -38.78
CA MET A 148 -3.24 5.25 -37.98
C MET A 148 -2.15 6.31 -37.75
N LYS A 149 -2.25 7.47 -38.41
CA LYS A 149 -1.28 8.57 -38.27
C LYS A 149 -1.15 9.04 -36.81
N GLY A 150 -2.28 9.21 -36.12
CA GLY A 150 -2.29 9.60 -34.70
C GLY A 150 -1.66 8.56 -33.77
N ALA A 151 -1.77 7.27 -34.09
CA ALA A 151 -1.13 6.20 -33.30
C ALA A 151 0.40 6.20 -33.48
N ILE A 152 0.88 6.46 -34.70
CA ILE A 152 2.31 6.57 -35.02
C ILE A 152 2.92 7.80 -34.35
N ASP A 153 2.24 8.94 -34.41
CA ASP A 153 2.69 10.18 -33.77
C ASP A 153 2.81 10.01 -32.24
N TYR A 154 1.84 9.33 -31.62
CA TYR A 154 1.89 8.98 -30.20
C TYR A 154 3.09 8.08 -29.86
N LEU A 155 3.29 7.01 -30.64
CA LEU A 155 4.42 6.09 -30.45
C LEU A 155 5.77 6.80 -30.62
N ARG A 156 5.91 7.66 -31.64
CA ARG A 156 7.13 8.45 -31.88
C ARG A 156 7.48 9.30 -30.66
N LYS A 157 6.52 10.09 -30.18
CA LYS A 157 6.68 10.96 -29.00
C LYS A 157 7.13 10.17 -27.76
N LYS A 158 6.60 8.96 -27.56
CA LYS A 158 7.01 8.08 -26.45
C LYS A 158 8.43 7.54 -26.61
N ILE A 159 8.82 7.13 -27.83
CA ILE A 159 10.18 6.67 -28.10
C ILE A 159 11.20 7.80 -27.93
N GLU A 160 10.90 9.00 -28.42
CA GLU A 160 11.74 10.19 -28.23
C GLU A 160 11.94 10.52 -26.75
N THR A 161 10.89 10.44 -25.95
CA THR A 161 10.97 10.63 -24.49
C THR A 161 11.88 9.57 -23.86
N GLN A 162 11.74 8.30 -24.25
CA GLN A 162 12.58 7.20 -23.77
C GLN A 162 14.06 7.39 -24.17
N ILE A 163 14.33 7.85 -25.40
CA ILE A 163 15.68 8.22 -25.87
C ILE A 163 16.27 9.32 -24.98
N GLN A 164 15.50 10.37 -24.67
CA GLN A 164 15.96 11.45 -23.80
C GLN A 164 16.25 11.00 -22.37
N GLU A 165 15.42 10.09 -21.82
CA GLU A 165 15.65 9.52 -20.49
C GLU A 165 16.90 8.64 -20.45
N LEU A 166 17.13 7.82 -21.48
CA LEU A 166 18.31 6.97 -21.59
C LEU A 166 19.58 7.80 -21.82
N SER A 167 19.55 8.82 -22.68
CA SER A 167 20.71 9.71 -22.90
C SER A 167 21.07 10.50 -21.65
N LYS A 168 20.09 10.89 -20.83
CA LYS A 168 20.35 11.55 -19.54
C LYS A 168 20.96 10.62 -18.49
N LYS A 169 20.66 9.32 -18.56
CA LYS A 169 21.24 8.30 -17.68
C LYS A 169 22.65 7.89 -18.08
N GLU A 170 22.98 7.93 -19.38
CA GLU A 170 24.31 7.60 -19.88
C GLU A 170 25.34 8.73 -19.66
N ASN A 171 24.87 9.99 -19.63
CA ASN A 171 25.69 11.17 -19.36
C ASN A 171 25.87 11.51 -17.85
N LYS A 172 25.52 10.59 -16.94
CA LYS A 172 25.59 10.80 -15.49
C LYS A 172 26.33 9.66 -14.82
#